data_AF-A0A089X3W7-F1
#
_entry.id   AF-A0A089X3W7-F1
#
_cell.length_a   1.000
_cell.length_b   1.000
_cell.length_c   1.000
_cell.angle_alpha   90.00
_cell.angle_beta   90.00
_cell.angle_gamma   90.00
#
_symmetry.space_group_name_H-M   'P 1'
#
loop_
_entity.id
_entity.type
_entity.pdbx_description
1 polymer ?
#
loop_
_entity_poly.entity_id
_entity_poly.type
_entity_poly.pdbx_seq_one_letter_code
_entity_poly.pdbx_strand_id
1 'polypeptide(L)'
;MEWPVGTVSVVSGHSFTGHERAEAARRKGVLVERDHWEVTAELAAFLDRAAAHVPARQRQVLQVLKIGEEFGEAAQALIGVTGVSPRKGTSHTWDDLTAEICDVIVTSMVTLHRLEVPDPAAVFARHLRGAAARTLAAGKD
;
A
#
# COMPACT_ATOMS: atom_id res chain seq x y z
N MET A 1 -51.03 -4.14 -23.05
CA MET A 1 -51.02 -2.72 -23.46
C MET A 1 -49.59 -2.41 -23.87
N GLU A 2 -49.28 -2.70 -25.13
CA GLU A 2 -48.00 -2.35 -25.75
C GLU A 2 -48.04 -0.88 -26.16
N TRP A 3 -46.94 -0.17 -25.93
CA TRP A 3 -46.69 1.15 -26.50
C TRP A 3 -45.52 1.06 -27.49
N PRO A 4 -45.56 1.83 -28.59
CA PRO A 4 -44.78 1.57 -29.78
C PRO A 4 -43.37 2.13 -29.72
N VAL A 5 -42.54 1.52 -30.57
CA VAL A 5 -41.17 1.87 -30.92
C VAL A 5 -41.01 3.28 -31.50
N GLY A 6 -39.88 3.91 -31.17
CA GLY A 6 -39.31 5.04 -31.90
C GLY A 6 -37.79 5.02 -31.77
N THR A 7 -37.09 4.68 -32.85
CA THR A 7 -35.63 4.79 -32.95
C THR A 7 -35.28 6.07 -33.70
N VAL A 8 -34.48 6.94 -33.11
CA VAL A 8 -33.64 7.92 -33.84
C VAL A 8 -32.29 8.05 -33.10
N SER A 9 -31.21 7.79 -33.83
CA SER A 9 -29.82 8.02 -33.42
C SER A 9 -29.49 9.51 -33.36
N VAL A 10 -28.55 9.92 -32.50
CA VAL A 10 -27.42 10.83 -32.79
C VAL A 10 -26.61 11.04 -31.50
N VAL A 11 -25.30 10.89 -31.65
CA VAL A 11 -24.22 11.20 -30.71
C VAL A 11 -24.42 12.61 -30.13
N SER A 12 -24.59 12.72 -28.81
CA SER A 12 -24.55 14.02 -28.12
C SER A 12 -23.34 14.08 -27.20
N GLY A 13 -22.30 14.75 -27.69
CA GLY A 13 -21.17 15.18 -26.89
C GLY A 13 -21.68 16.12 -25.81
N HIS A 14 -21.79 15.60 -24.59
CA HIS A 14 -22.01 16.45 -23.42
C HIS A 14 -20.77 17.30 -23.21
N SER A 15 -20.83 18.55 -23.66
CA SER A 15 -19.87 19.56 -23.29
C SER A 15 -20.07 19.86 -21.81
N PHE A 16 -19.24 19.27 -20.96
CA PHE A 16 -19.15 19.64 -19.55
C PHE A 16 -19.02 21.15 -19.42
N THR A 17 -19.87 21.75 -18.61
CA THR A 17 -19.79 23.17 -18.26
C THR A 17 -18.44 23.47 -17.58
N GLY A 18 -17.98 24.73 -17.60
CA GLY A 18 -16.72 25.11 -16.93
C GLY A 18 -16.69 24.73 -15.45
N HIS A 19 -17.86 24.76 -14.78
CA HIS A 19 -18.01 24.32 -13.40
C HIS A 19 -17.85 22.81 -13.24
N GLU A 20 -18.50 21.99 -14.07
CA GLU A 20 -18.34 20.53 -14.00
C GLU A 20 -16.94 20.07 -14.42
N ARG A 21 -16.28 20.78 -15.35
CA ARG A 21 -14.87 20.53 -15.68
C ARG A 21 -13.95 20.90 -14.52
N ALA A 22 -14.21 22.01 -13.84
CA ALA A 22 -13.47 22.43 -12.66
C ALA A 22 -13.70 21.49 -11.47
N GLU A 23 -14.91 20.98 -11.30
CA GLU A 23 -15.28 20.03 -10.25
C GLU A 23 -14.74 18.63 -10.54
N ALA A 24 -14.79 18.18 -11.80
CA ALA A 24 -14.15 16.94 -12.25
C ALA A 24 -12.62 17.05 -12.20
N ALA A 25 -12.01 18.19 -12.52
CA ALA A 25 -10.58 18.46 -12.37
C ALA A 25 -10.18 18.60 -10.89
N ARG A 26 -11.06 19.14 -10.03
CA ARG A 26 -10.87 19.14 -8.57
C ARG A 26 -11.00 17.73 -8.01
N ARG A 27 -11.91 16.88 -8.52
CA ARG A 27 -11.96 15.44 -8.18
C ARG A 27 -10.75 14.68 -8.72
N LYS A 28 -10.26 15.00 -9.93
CA LYS A 28 -9.03 14.45 -10.52
C LYS A 28 -7.76 14.96 -9.82
N GLY A 29 -7.80 16.17 -9.24
CA GLY A 29 -6.72 16.77 -8.47
C GLY A 29 -6.74 16.38 -6.99
N VAL A 30 -7.91 15.97 -6.46
CA VAL A 30 -8.05 15.26 -5.18
C VAL A 30 -7.68 13.78 -5.34
N LEU A 31 -7.81 13.24 -6.55
CA LEU A 31 -7.19 11.99 -7.01
C LEU A 31 -5.88 12.27 -7.75
N VAL A 32 -5.08 13.24 -7.28
CA VAL A 32 -3.63 13.05 -7.39
C VAL A 32 -3.39 11.73 -6.66
N GLU A 33 -2.87 10.73 -7.37
CA GLU A 33 -2.50 9.45 -6.77
C GLU A 33 -1.72 9.75 -5.50
N ARG A 34 -2.35 9.48 -4.36
CA ARG A 34 -1.83 9.93 -3.08
C ARG A 34 -0.47 9.28 -2.89
N ASP A 35 0.53 10.09 -2.54
CA ASP A 35 1.86 9.55 -2.33
C ASP A 35 1.78 8.48 -1.23
N HIS A 36 2.34 7.29 -1.50
CA HIS A 36 2.39 6.17 -0.56
C HIS A 36 2.91 6.59 0.83
N TRP A 37 3.84 7.55 0.92
CA TRP A 37 4.30 8.12 2.19
C TRP A 37 3.24 8.96 2.92
N GLU A 38 2.41 9.71 2.21
CA GLU A 38 1.27 10.43 2.81
C GLU A 38 0.23 9.45 3.35
N VAL A 39 -0.07 8.39 2.58
CA VAL A 39 -1.01 7.34 2.99
C VAL A 39 -0.50 6.61 4.23
N THR A 40 0.77 6.22 4.26
CA THR A 40 1.35 5.54 5.44
C THR A 40 1.48 6.46 6.65
N ALA A 41 1.64 7.78 6.46
CA ALA A 41 1.58 8.74 7.56
C ALA A 41 0.17 8.81 8.18
N GLU A 42 -0.88 8.77 7.36
CA GLU A 42 -2.26 8.73 7.86
C GLU A 42 -2.59 7.43 8.59
N LEU A 43 -2.13 6.29 8.07
CA LEU A 43 -2.25 5.00 8.75
C LEU A 43 -1.55 5.03 10.10
N ALA A 44 -0.32 5.55 10.17
CA ALA A 44 0.41 5.72 11.43
C ALA A 44 -0.37 6.57 12.43
N ALA A 45 -0.88 7.72 11.99
CA ALA A 45 -1.67 8.61 12.85
C ALA A 45 -2.98 7.96 13.31
N PHE A 46 -3.64 7.17 12.45
CA PHE A 46 -4.82 6.40 12.83
C PHE A 46 -4.49 5.35 13.90
N LEU A 47 -3.42 4.57 13.72
CA LEU A 47 -3.01 3.53 14.65
C LEU A 47 -2.59 4.11 16.01
N ASP A 48 -1.92 5.26 16.04
CA ASP A 48 -1.58 5.94 17.30
C ASP A 48 -2.81 6.46 18.04
N ARG A 49 -3.85 6.93 17.33
CA ARG A 49 -5.14 7.25 17.96
C ARG A 49 -5.84 6.02 18.50
N ALA A 50 -5.88 4.93 17.73
CA ALA A 50 -6.53 3.67 18.13
C ALA A 50 -5.85 3.05 19.36
N ALA A 51 -4.52 3.16 19.45
CA ALA A 51 -3.72 2.64 20.55
C ALA A 51 -3.40 3.69 21.63
N ALA A 52 -4.12 4.82 21.70
CA ALA A 52 -3.81 5.92 22.62
C ALA A 52 -3.78 5.51 24.10
N HIS A 53 -4.45 4.41 24.46
CA HIS A 53 -4.43 3.81 25.81
C HIS A 53 -3.10 3.11 26.16
N VAL A 54 -2.24 2.82 25.19
CA VAL A 54 -0.92 2.20 25.37
C VAL A 54 0.15 3.30 25.42
N PRO A 55 1.13 3.26 26.35
CA PRO A 55 2.21 4.24 26.41
C PRO A 55 3.00 4.37 25.10
N ALA A 56 3.40 5.59 24.72
CA ALA A 56 4.04 5.87 23.42
C ALA A 56 5.25 4.98 23.13
N ARG A 57 6.17 4.83 24.09
CA ARG A 57 7.34 3.95 23.93
C ARG A 57 6.97 2.48 23.72
N GLN A 58 5.91 2.01 24.37
CA GLN A 58 5.43 0.64 24.18
C GLN A 58 4.77 0.47 22.80
N ARG A 59 4.04 1.47 22.30
CA ARG A 59 3.50 1.47 20.93
C ARG A 59 4.59 1.35 19.87
N GLN A 60 5.71 2.05 20.05
CA GLN A 60 6.87 1.96 19.15
C GLN A 60 7.47 0.55 19.14
N VAL A 61 7.65 -0.08 20.31
CA VAL A 61 8.12 -1.47 20.40
C VAL A 61 7.15 -2.42 19.70
N LEU A 62 5.85 -2.31 19.98
CA LEU A 62 4.83 -3.15 19.36
C LEU A 62 4.79 -2.96 17.84
N GLN A 63 4.97 -1.74 17.34
CA GLN A 63 5.03 -1.48 15.91
C GLN A 63 6.22 -2.17 15.23
N VAL A 64 7.40 -2.18 15.87
CA VAL A 64 8.55 -2.92 15.33
C VAL A 64 8.29 -4.42 15.34
N LEU A 65 7.64 -4.95 16.38
CA LEU A 65 7.25 -6.37 16.44
C LEU A 65 6.23 -6.76 15.37
N LYS A 66 5.33 -5.84 14.98
CA LYS A 66 4.35 -6.06 13.91
C LYS A 66 5.02 -6.38 12.57
N ILE A 67 6.22 -5.85 12.29
CA ILE A 67 7.01 -6.25 11.10
C ILE A 67 7.31 -7.76 11.12
N GLY A 68 7.64 -8.31 12.29
CA GLY A 68 7.91 -9.74 12.45
C GLY A 68 6.66 -10.61 12.27
N GLU A 69 5.49 -10.09 12.62
CA GLU A 69 4.20 -10.73 12.39
C GLU A 69 3.89 -10.82 10.89
N GLU A 70 3.96 -9.70 10.15
CA GLU A 70 3.74 -9.69 8.69
C GLU A 70 4.74 -10.58 7.95
N PHE A 71 6.01 -10.60 8.38
CA PHE A 71 7.00 -11.51 7.83
C PHE A 71 6.61 -12.98 8.04
N GLY A 72 6.05 -13.31 9.22
CA GLY A 72 5.55 -14.64 9.52
C GLY A 72 4.40 -15.05 8.61
N GLU A 73 3.49 -14.12 8.30
CA GLU A 73 2.38 -14.34 7.37
C GLU A 73 2.87 -14.56 5.94
N ALA A 74 3.80 -13.74 5.44
CA ALA A 74 4.45 -13.94 4.15
C ALA A 74 5.19 -15.30 4.07
N ALA A 75 5.91 -15.69 5.13
CA ALA A 75 6.55 -17.00 5.20
C ALA A 75 5.52 -18.15 5.18
N GLN A 76 4.39 -17.99 5.86
CA GLN A 76 3.31 -18.96 5.84
C GLN A 76 2.68 -19.08 4.44
N ALA A 77 2.41 -17.97 3.76
CA ALA A 77 1.89 -17.96 2.40
C ALA A 77 2.87 -18.64 1.42
N LEU A 78 4.18 -18.41 1.56
CA LEU A 78 5.21 -19.08 0.77
C LEU A 78 5.20 -20.61 0.98
N ILE A 79 5.11 -21.07 2.23
CA ILE A 79 4.97 -22.50 2.52
C ILE A 79 3.68 -23.05 1.90
N GLY A 80 2.60 -22.25 1.95
CA GLY A 80 1.30 -22.57 1.39
C GLY A 80 1.30 -22.72 -0.13
N VAL A 81 2.02 -21.87 -0.88
CA VAL A 81 2.09 -21.94 -2.35
C VAL A 81 3.10 -22.97 -2.84
N THR A 82 4.19 -23.19 -2.11
CA THR A 82 5.22 -24.19 -2.48
C THR A 82 4.80 -25.62 -2.15
N GLY A 83 3.75 -25.82 -1.35
CA GLY A 83 3.25 -27.14 -0.97
C GLY A 83 4.24 -27.95 -0.12
N VAL A 84 5.27 -27.30 0.45
CA VAL A 84 6.35 -27.96 1.22
C VAL A 84 5.81 -28.67 2.48
N SER A 85 4.58 -28.38 2.91
CA SER A 85 3.92 -29.11 3.98
C SER A 85 3.21 -30.37 3.44
N PRO A 86 3.75 -31.59 3.68
CA PRO A 86 3.21 -32.83 3.09
C PRO A 86 1.80 -33.19 3.58
N ARG A 87 1.37 -32.56 4.68
CA ARG A 87 0.08 -32.76 5.36
C ARG A 87 -1.02 -31.78 4.94
N LYS A 88 -0.71 -30.74 4.17
CA LYS A 88 -1.68 -29.67 3.83
C LYS A 88 -1.79 -29.36 2.33
N GLY A 89 -0.91 -29.88 1.48
CA GLY A 89 -0.92 -29.54 0.06
C GLY A 89 -0.72 -28.04 -0.19
N THR A 90 -1.10 -27.55 -1.37
CA THR A 90 -1.11 -26.10 -1.66
C THR A 90 -2.33 -25.46 -1.02
N SER A 91 -2.13 -24.53 -0.08
CA SER A 91 -3.20 -23.83 0.64
C SER A 91 -3.31 -22.34 0.32
N HIS A 92 -2.33 -21.79 -0.40
CA HIS A 92 -2.27 -20.38 -0.80
C HIS A 92 -1.91 -20.28 -2.27
N THR A 93 -2.20 -19.13 -2.85
CA THR A 93 -1.81 -18.72 -4.20
C THR A 93 -0.57 -17.83 -4.17
N TRP A 94 0.04 -17.59 -5.34
CA TRP A 94 1.10 -16.59 -5.47
C TRP A 94 0.60 -15.16 -5.24
N ASP A 95 -0.70 -14.90 -5.50
CA ASP A 95 -1.32 -13.61 -5.23
C ASP A 95 -1.43 -13.36 -3.72
N ASP A 96 -1.77 -14.40 -2.94
CA ASP A 96 -1.77 -14.32 -1.47
C ASP A 96 -0.37 -13.98 -0.95
N LEU A 97 0.68 -14.68 -1.40
CA LEU A 97 2.06 -14.36 -1.03
C LEU A 97 2.45 -12.92 -1.41
N THR A 98 2.00 -12.45 -2.58
CA THR A 98 2.28 -11.09 -3.04
C THR A 98 1.62 -10.06 -2.12
N ALA A 99 0.38 -10.30 -1.69
CA ALA A 99 -0.32 -9.45 -0.74
C ALA A 99 0.43 -9.37 0.60
N GLU A 100 0.86 -10.51 1.15
CA GLU A 100 1.62 -10.54 2.41
C GLU A 100 2.97 -9.79 2.31
N ILE A 101 3.66 -9.88 1.16
CA ILE A 101 4.88 -9.10 0.92
C ILE A 101 4.57 -7.59 0.90
N CYS A 102 3.44 -7.19 0.30
CA CYS A 102 2.98 -5.81 0.35
C CYS A 102 2.70 -5.35 1.78
N ASP A 103 2.10 -6.19 2.63
CA ASP A 103 1.81 -5.87 4.02
C ASP A 103 3.09 -5.68 4.86
N VAL A 104 4.15 -6.46 4.59
CA VAL A 104 5.48 -6.22 5.17
C VAL A 104 6.02 -4.84 4.79
N ILE A 105 5.90 -4.44 3.51
CA ILE A 105 6.37 -3.14 3.03
C ILE A 105 5.58 -2.00 3.67
N VAL A 106 4.25 -2.08 3.66
CA VAL A 106 3.37 -1.06 4.25
C VAL A 106 3.64 -0.93 5.75
N THR A 107 3.72 -2.05 6.47
CA THR A 107 4.03 -2.05 7.91
C THR A 107 5.40 -1.47 8.21
N SER A 108 6.40 -1.72 7.36
CA SER A 108 7.73 -1.12 7.48
C SER A 108 7.70 0.40 7.28
N MET A 109 6.95 0.89 6.29
CA MET A 109 6.76 2.33 6.07
C MET A 109 6.05 3.02 7.24
N VAL A 110 4.93 2.44 7.70
CA VAL A 110 4.19 2.91 8.90
C VAL A 110 5.10 2.95 10.12
N THR A 111 5.99 1.96 10.26
CA THR A 111 6.96 1.93 11.36
C THR A 111 7.87 3.15 11.37
N LEU A 112 8.38 3.59 10.21
CA LEU A 112 9.22 4.79 10.15
C LEU A 112 8.49 6.05 10.63
N HIS A 113 7.19 6.18 10.32
CA HIS A 113 6.37 7.28 10.83
C HIS A 113 6.16 7.20 12.34
N ARG A 114 5.82 6.02 12.88
CA ARG A 114 5.56 5.83 14.32
C ARG A 114 6.82 5.91 15.19
N LEU A 115 7.99 5.70 14.60
CA LEU A 115 9.29 5.97 15.22
C LEU A 115 9.72 7.44 15.10
N GLU A 116 8.85 8.31 14.58
CA GLU A 116 9.07 9.77 14.44
C GLU A 116 10.33 10.11 13.62
N VAL A 117 10.62 9.32 12.58
CA VAL A 117 11.70 9.64 11.63
C VAL A 117 11.34 10.94 10.90
N PRO A 118 12.17 12.02 10.97
CA PRO A 118 11.77 13.35 10.47
C PRO A 118 11.44 13.42 8.97
N ASP A 119 12.12 12.61 8.16
CA ASP A 119 11.88 12.50 6.71
C ASP A 119 12.08 11.03 6.28
N PRO A 120 11.04 10.19 6.43
CA PRO A 120 11.16 8.75 6.18
C PRO A 120 11.38 8.44 4.70
N ALA A 121 10.81 9.25 3.80
CA ALA A 121 11.00 9.13 2.35
C ALA A 121 12.47 9.37 1.95
N ALA A 122 13.09 10.45 2.41
CA ALA A 122 14.49 10.73 2.10
C ALA A 122 15.45 9.73 2.76
N VAL A 123 15.14 9.27 3.98
CA VAL A 123 15.91 8.22 4.66
C VAL A 123 15.88 6.92 3.86
N PHE A 124 14.69 6.48 3.45
CA PHE A 124 14.54 5.28 2.62
C PHE A 124 15.28 5.43 1.28
N ALA A 125 15.06 6.53 0.55
CA ALA A 125 15.70 6.77 -0.73
C ALA A 125 17.24 6.79 -0.63
N ARG A 126 17.79 7.39 0.44
CA ARG A 126 19.23 7.35 0.73
C ARG A 126 19.71 5.93 0.99
N HIS A 127 19.00 5.15 1.82
CA HIS A 127 19.36 3.78 2.13
C HIS A 127 19.32 2.88 0.89
N LEU A 128 18.26 2.99 0.09
CA LEU A 128 18.09 2.25 -1.16
C LEU A 128 19.20 2.55 -2.16
N ARG A 129 19.55 3.83 -2.37
CA ARG A 129 20.69 4.20 -3.23
C ARG A 129 22.00 3.58 -2.75
N GLY A 130 22.25 3.59 -1.44
CA GLY A 130 23.43 2.96 -0.86
C GLY A 130 23.46 1.44 -1.07
N ALA A 131 22.32 0.76 -0.89
CA ALA A 131 22.20 -0.68 -1.15
C ALA A 131 22.43 -1.00 -2.63
N ALA A 132 21.76 -0.28 -3.53
CA ALA A 132 21.91 -0.46 -4.97
C ALA A 132 23.36 -0.24 -5.44
N ALA A 133 24.03 0.81 -4.94
CA ALA A 133 25.42 1.08 -5.28
C ALA A 133 26.35 -0.08 -4.87
N ARG A 134 26.15 -0.67 -3.69
CA ARG A 134 26.97 -1.82 -3.22
C ARG A 134 26.71 -3.08 -4.05
N THR A 135 25.45 -3.40 -4.32
CA THR A 135 25.09 -4.66 -4.97
C THR A 135 25.33 -4.62 -6.49
N LEU A 136 24.93 -3.53 -7.16
CA LEU A 136 25.03 -3.43 -8.63
C LEU A 136 26.45 -3.12 -9.11
N ALA A 137 27.32 -2.54 -8.26
CA ALA A 137 28.73 -2.41 -8.59
C ALA A 137 29.48 -3.74 -8.50
N ALA A 138 29.10 -4.62 -7.58
CA ALA A 138 29.73 -5.94 -7.40
C ALA A 138 29.39 -6.97 -8.49
N GLY A 139 28.38 -6.72 -9.32
CA GLY A 139 28.01 -7.59 -10.46
C GLY A 139 28.59 -7.14 -11.81
N LYS A 140 29.54 -6.18 -11.82
CA LYS A 140 30.23 -5.68 -13.01
C LYS A 140 31.65 -6.23 -13.20
N ASP A 141 32.07 -7.13 -12.31
CA ASP A 141 33.32 -7.91 -12.41
C ASP A 141 33.02 -9.33 -12.89
#